data_AF-A8Q8Z7-F1
#
_entry.id   AF-A8Q8Z7-F1
#
_cell.length_a   1.000
_cell.length_b   1.000
_cell.length_c   1.000
_cell.angle_alpha   90.00
_cell.angle_beta   90.00
_cell.angle_gamma   90.00
#
_symmetry.space_group_name_H-M   'P 1'
#
loop_
_entity.id
_entity.type
_entity.pdbx_description
1 polymer ?
#
loop_
_entity_poly.entity_id
_entity_poly.type
_entity_poly.pdbx_seq_one_letter_code
_entity_poly.pdbx_strand_id
1 'polypeptide(L)'
;MANADVQLQHMQVSAIGDIEPLHVGLLLEALTRMVHTPPEAFVERETLLHRSDDEASRTIELSDTQWSNVRRARDQIRLLVRTEHGMTQLVLPQPPSPPGAAPTVAVRTVVMVDVLTPVAESTSISPSIHAPGEHLDPSTIFAMSMEELGHHSQHRSGWDELIQLLQWLPSREVMRYGLRFVLPSDNALVLHELRVFRAIEVRTYLILYIHAYRKKC
;
A
#
# COMPACT_ATOMS: atom_id res chain seq x y z
N MET A 1 1.89 30.23 9.72
CA MET A 1 1.88 28.77 9.93
C MET A 1 2.80 28.19 8.89
N ALA A 2 3.97 27.67 9.30
CA ALA A 2 4.95 27.16 8.36
C ALA A 2 4.38 25.90 7.71
N ASN A 3 4.15 25.93 6.40
CA ASN A 3 4.02 24.72 5.59
C ASN A 3 5.35 23.98 5.75
N ALA A 4 5.39 23.01 6.65
CA ALA A 4 6.38 21.96 6.53
C ALA A 4 6.07 21.30 5.19
N ASP A 5 6.90 21.56 4.17
CA ASP A 5 6.90 20.80 2.92
C ASP A 5 7.14 19.33 3.30
N VAL A 6 6.06 18.61 3.61
CA VAL A 6 6.10 17.18 3.84
C VAL A 6 6.58 16.60 2.53
N GLN A 7 7.75 15.99 2.55
CA GLN A 7 8.26 15.30 1.38
C GLN A 7 7.24 14.21 1.05
N LEU A 8 6.66 14.25 -0.15
CA LEU A 8 5.72 13.22 -0.61
C LEU A 8 6.47 12.04 -1.25
N GLN A 9 7.79 12.18 -1.44
CA GLN A 9 8.68 11.22 -2.08
C GLN A 9 9.64 10.59 -1.06
N HIS A 10 9.63 9.27 -0.97
CA HIS A 10 10.44 8.50 -0.02
C HIS A 10 11.22 7.39 -0.72
N MET A 11 12.37 7.03 -0.14
CA MET A 11 13.09 5.82 -0.54
C MET A 11 12.49 4.64 0.23
N GLN A 12 12.03 3.63 -0.50
CA GLN A 12 11.55 2.38 0.07
C GLN A 12 12.53 1.26 -0.28
N VAL A 13 12.98 0.57 0.75
CA VAL A 13 13.72 -0.69 0.66
C VAL A 13 12.79 -1.78 1.18
N SER A 14 12.52 -2.80 0.38
CA SER A 14 11.59 -3.87 0.76
C SER A 14 12.14 -5.26 0.46
N ALA A 15 11.94 -6.18 1.39
CA ALA A 15 12.19 -7.61 1.21
C ALA A 15 10.88 -8.38 1.45
N ILE A 16 10.55 -9.30 0.55
CA ILE A 16 9.32 -10.10 0.60
C ILE A 16 9.71 -11.56 0.73
N GLY A 17 9.05 -12.27 1.64
CA GLY A 17 9.16 -13.70 1.82
C GLY A 17 7.79 -14.34 1.98
N ASP A 18 7.71 -15.62 1.64
CA ASP A 18 6.52 -16.44 1.84
C ASP A 18 6.71 -17.30 3.09
N ILE A 19 5.64 -17.49 3.86
CA ILE A 19 5.65 -18.40 5.02
C ILE A 19 4.46 -19.36 4.94
N GLU A 20 4.72 -20.64 5.19
CA GLU A 20 3.65 -21.61 5.28
C GLU A 20 2.75 -21.33 6.50
N PRO A 21 1.42 -21.47 6.38
CA PRO A 21 0.48 -21.14 7.45
C PRO A 21 0.79 -21.81 8.80
N LEU A 22 1.33 -23.03 8.79
CA LEU A 22 1.72 -23.78 10.00
C LEU A 22 2.79 -23.05 10.83
N HIS A 23 3.70 -22.32 10.18
CA HIS A 23 4.83 -21.65 10.83
C HIS A 23 4.50 -20.24 11.32
N VAL A 24 3.32 -19.71 10.99
CA VAL A 24 2.93 -18.33 11.34
C VAL A 24 2.85 -18.13 12.86
N GLY A 25 2.31 -19.10 13.62
CA GLY A 25 2.23 -19.01 15.08
C GLY A 25 3.62 -18.88 15.74
N LEU A 26 4.55 -19.75 15.34
CA LEU A 26 5.95 -19.72 15.83
C LEU A 26 6.64 -18.40 15.49
N LEU A 27 6.40 -17.86 14.29
CA LEU A 27 6.93 -16.56 13.89
C LEU A 27 6.39 -15.44 14.78
N LEU A 28 5.08 -15.39 15.02
CA LEU A 28 4.46 -14.35 15.86
C LEU A 28 4.95 -14.41 17.30
N GLU A 29 5.12 -15.60 17.87
CA GLU A 29 5.72 -15.80 19.20
C GLU A 29 7.19 -15.35 19.25
N ALA A 30 7.97 -15.62 18.21
CA ALA A 30 9.36 -15.16 18.11
C ALA A 30 9.40 -13.63 18.00
N LEU A 31 8.59 -13.02 17.14
CA LEU A 31 8.52 -11.57 16.95
C LEU A 31 8.08 -10.85 18.22
N THR A 32 7.10 -11.37 18.95
CA THR A 32 6.65 -10.77 20.23
C THR A 32 7.74 -10.78 21.30
N ARG A 33 8.67 -11.75 21.26
CA ARG A 33 9.83 -11.79 22.16
C ARG A 33 10.98 -10.90 21.70
N MET A 34 11.16 -10.74 20.40
CA MET A 34 12.28 -9.98 19.82
C MET A 34 11.98 -8.48 19.67
N VAL A 35 10.73 -8.15 19.37
CA VAL A 35 10.24 -6.79 19.16
C VAL A 35 9.53 -6.35 20.42
N HIS A 36 10.08 -5.35 21.11
CA HIS A 36 9.55 -4.84 22.38
C HIS A 36 8.36 -3.87 22.19
N THR A 37 7.91 -3.69 20.94
CA THR A 37 6.74 -2.89 20.57
C THR A 37 5.58 -3.84 20.27
N PRO A 38 4.37 -3.62 20.83
CA PRO A 38 3.22 -4.45 20.53
C PRO A 38 2.85 -4.34 19.03
N PRO A 39 2.37 -5.44 18.42
CA PRO A 39 1.90 -5.39 17.04
C PRO A 39 0.61 -4.59 16.92
N GLU A 40 0.42 -3.96 15.77
CA GLU A 40 -0.81 -3.27 15.40
C GLU A 40 -1.52 -4.05 14.30
N ALA A 41 -2.83 -4.27 14.43
CA ALA A 41 -3.61 -4.83 13.33
C ALA A 41 -3.81 -3.78 12.24
N PHE A 42 -3.77 -4.22 10.99
CA PHE A 42 -4.05 -3.37 9.84
C PHE A 42 -4.94 -4.09 8.83
N VAL A 43 -5.72 -3.30 8.10
CA VAL A 43 -6.34 -3.68 6.83
C VAL A 43 -6.00 -2.61 5.81
N GLU A 44 -5.52 -3.06 4.66
CA GLU A 44 -5.12 -2.25 3.53
C GLU A 44 -5.90 -2.70 2.30
N ARG A 45 -6.46 -1.76 1.55
CA ARG A 45 -7.02 -1.98 0.22
C ARG A 45 -6.21 -1.20 -0.80
N GLU A 46 -5.74 -1.88 -1.82
CA GLU A 46 -5.07 -1.29 -2.97
C GLU A 46 -5.86 -1.53 -4.25
N THR A 47 -6.16 -0.46 -4.97
CA THR A 47 -6.67 -0.52 -6.34
C THR A 47 -5.56 -0.07 -7.30
N LEU A 48 -5.09 -0.99 -8.13
CA LEU A 48 -4.19 -0.70 -9.24
C LEU A 48 -4.97 -0.02 -10.37
N LEU A 49 -4.40 1.07 -10.86
CA LEU A 49 -4.93 1.83 -11.97
C LEU A 49 -4.10 1.61 -13.25
N HIS A 50 -4.77 1.69 -14.38
CA HIS A 50 -4.16 1.78 -15.71
C HIS A 50 -4.69 3.02 -16.42
N ARG A 51 -4.00 3.51 -17.45
CA ARG A 51 -4.48 4.69 -18.16
C ARG A 51 -5.59 4.29 -19.14
N SER A 52 -6.57 5.15 -19.33
CA SER A 52 -7.68 4.88 -20.24
C SER A 52 -7.25 4.73 -21.71
N ASP A 53 -6.13 5.37 -22.10
CA ASP A 53 -5.58 5.28 -23.45
C ASP A 53 -4.73 4.02 -23.70
N ASP A 54 -4.47 3.22 -22.66
CA ASP A 54 -3.68 1.98 -22.77
C ASP A 54 -4.37 0.96 -23.68
N GLU A 55 -5.70 0.81 -23.57
CA GLU A 55 -6.45 -0.12 -24.41
C GLU A 55 -6.53 0.34 -25.87
N ALA A 56 -6.77 1.64 -26.09
CA ALA A 56 -6.89 2.21 -27.42
C ALA A 56 -5.56 2.13 -28.21
N SER A 57 -4.43 2.28 -27.52
CA SER A 57 -3.09 2.26 -28.12
C SER A 57 -2.54 0.85 -28.31
N ARG A 58 -3.08 -0.14 -27.58
CA ARG A 58 -2.57 -1.53 -27.53
C ARG A 58 -2.48 -2.19 -28.90
N THR A 59 -3.48 -1.99 -29.76
CA THR A 59 -3.55 -2.64 -31.08
C THR A 59 -2.44 -2.14 -32.01
N ILE A 60 -2.16 -0.84 -31.99
CA ILE A 60 -1.11 -0.21 -32.80
C ILE A 60 0.27 -0.62 -32.26
N GLU A 61 0.46 -0.54 -30.95
CA GLU A 61 1.74 -0.82 -30.30
C GLU A 61 2.16 -2.30 -30.34
N LEU A 62 1.18 -3.23 -30.42
CA LEU A 62 1.46 -4.65 -30.62
C LEU A 62 1.89 -4.96 -32.06
N SER A 63 1.39 -4.19 -33.03
CA SER A 63 1.70 -4.39 -34.45
C SER A 63 3.08 -3.85 -34.86
N ASP A 64 3.62 -2.90 -34.11
CA ASP A 64 4.88 -2.20 -34.44
C ASP A 64 5.91 -2.32 -33.30
N THR A 65 7.08 -2.86 -33.65
CA THR A 65 8.19 -3.13 -32.72
C THR A 65 8.86 -1.85 -32.21
N GLN A 66 8.68 -0.71 -32.87
CA GLN A 66 9.20 0.59 -32.42
C GLN A 66 8.58 1.03 -31.08
N TRP A 67 7.38 0.53 -30.75
CA TRP A 67 6.69 0.83 -29.49
C TRP A 67 7.12 -0.07 -28.32
N SER A 68 8.05 -1.00 -28.53
CA SER A 68 8.49 -1.94 -27.48
C SER A 68 9.05 -1.23 -26.23
N ASN A 69 9.83 -0.16 -26.41
CA ASN A 69 10.36 0.63 -25.30
C ASN A 69 9.28 1.45 -24.60
N VAL A 70 8.31 1.98 -25.36
CA VAL A 70 7.16 2.73 -24.81
C VAL A 70 6.30 1.81 -23.95
N ARG A 71 5.98 0.61 -24.47
CA ARG A 71 5.25 -0.42 -23.72
C ARG A 71 5.97 -0.81 -22.44
N ARG A 72 7.28 -1.07 -22.50
CA ARG A 72 8.09 -1.41 -21.32
C ARG A 72 8.12 -0.28 -20.29
N ALA A 73 8.27 0.96 -20.72
CA ALA A 73 8.27 2.13 -19.83
C ALA A 73 6.89 2.37 -19.20
N ARG A 74 5.81 2.11 -19.94
CA ARG A 74 4.44 2.21 -19.45
C ARG A 74 4.08 1.08 -18.48
N ASP A 75 4.46 -0.15 -18.79
CA ASP A 75 4.35 -1.31 -17.89
C ASP A 75 5.11 -1.14 -16.58
N GLN A 76 6.01 -0.16 -16.52
CA GLN A 76 6.76 0.20 -15.33
C GLN A 76 6.05 1.24 -14.46
N ILE A 77 5.10 1.98 -15.02
CA ILE A 77 4.26 2.92 -14.27
C ILE A 77 3.14 2.13 -13.60
N ARG A 78 3.01 2.31 -12.29
CA ARG A 78 1.94 1.74 -11.47
C ARG A 78 1.37 2.89 -10.66
N LEU A 79 0.14 3.30 -10.96
CA LEU A 79 -0.59 4.22 -10.09
C LEU A 79 -1.56 3.39 -9.25
N LEU A 80 -1.56 3.61 -7.94
CA LEU A 80 -2.36 2.85 -7.00
C LEU A 80 -3.19 3.82 -6.16
N VAL A 81 -4.39 3.41 -5.80
CA VAL A 81 -5.17 4.02 -4.72
C VAL A 81 -5.08 3.09 -3.53
N ARG A 82 -4.51 3.56 -2.42
CA ARG A 82 -4.35 2.79 -1.19
C ARG A 82 -5.25 3.38 -0.11
N THR A 83 -6.04 2.55 0.56
CA THR A 83 -6.64 2.90 1.85
C THR A 83 -6.06 2.06 2.96
N GLU A 84 -5.60 2.72 4.02
CA GLU A 84 -5.19 2.10 5.28
C GLU A 84 -5.61 3.03 6.43
N HIS A 85 -6.16 2.51 7.53
CA HIS A 85 -6.58 3.30 8.70
C HIS A 85 -7.52 4.48 8.36
N GLY A 86 -8.43 4.29 7.41
CA GLY A 86 -9.36 5.35 6.97
C GLY A 86 -8.71 6.46 6.14
N MET A 87 -7.41 6.37 5.83
CA MET A 87 -6.74 7.32 4.95
C MET A 87 -6.59 6.76 3.54
N THR A 88 -7.10 7.48 2.54
CA THR A 88 -6.98 7.12 1.12
C THR A 88 -5.90 7.97 0.44
N GLN A 89 -4.94 7.32 -0.21
CA GLN A 89 -3.77 7.93 -0.84
C GLN A 89 -3.60 7.47 -2.28
N LEU A 90 -3.13 8.37 -3.14
CA LEU A 90 -2.57 8.03 -4.43
C LEU A 90 -1.09 7.69 -4.26
N VAL A 91 -0.70 6.50 -4.71
CA VAL A 91 0.66 5.98 -4.55
C VAL A 91 1.24 5.70 -5.94
N LEU A 92 2.41 6.29 -6.21
CA LEU A 92 3.18 6.10 -7.42
C LEU A 92 4.54 5.46 -7.08
N PRO A 93 4.61 4.13 -6.97
CA PRO A 93 5.88 3.43 -6.86
C PRO A 93 6.62 3.52 -8.20
N GLN A 94 7.84 4.06 -8.14
CA GLN A 94 8.77 3.96 -9.25
C GLN A 94 9.28 2.51 -9.38
N PRO A 95 9.72 2.11 -10.58
CA PRO A 95 10.35 0.81 -10.77
C PRO A 95 11.51 0.60 -9.80
N PRO A 96 11.70 -0.63 -9.28
CA PRO A 96 12.87 -0.92 -8.47
C PRO A 96 14.14 -0.71 -9.28
N SER A 97 15.19 -0.22 -8.63
CA SER A 97 16.52 -0.16 -9.22
C SER A 97 16.95 -1.56 -9.68
N PRO A 98 17.65 -1.68 -10.83
CA PRO A 98 18.07 -2.97 -11.34
C PRO A 98 18.81 -3.77 -10.27
N PRO A 99 18.48 -5.06 -10.09
CA PRO A 99 19.19 -5.88 -9.13
C PRO A 99 20.68 -5.93 -9.52
N GLY A 100 21.56 -5.61 -8.57
CA GLY A 100 22.97 -5.98 -8.68
C GLY A 100 23.16 -7.50 -8.70
N ALA A 101 24.39 -7.99 -8.58
CA ALA A 101 24.72 -9.42 -8.71
C ALA A 101 23.94 -10.38 -7.79
N ALA A 102 23.31 -9.88 -6.71
CA ALA A 102 22.18 -10.52 -6.01
C ALA A 102 21.57 -9.53 -5.01
N PRO A 103 20.31 -9.08 -5.17
CA PRO A 103 19.60 -8.58 -4.01
C PRO A 103 18.25 -9.28 -3.87
N THR A 104 18.08 -9.96 -2.74
CA THR A 104 16.79 -10.38 -2.16
C THR A 104 15.92 -9.18 -1.72
N VAL A 105 16.30 -7.97 -2.11
CA VAL A 105 15.79 -6.69 -1.61
C VAL A 105 15.54 -5.77 -2.80
N ALA A 106 14.32 -5.23 -2.88
CA ALA A 106 13.95 -4.23 -3.88
C ALA A 106 14.12 -2.82 -3.29
N VAL A 107 14.85 -1.95 -4.00
CA VAL A 107 14.99 -0.53 -3.65
C VAL A 107 14.26 0.30 -4.69
N ARG A 108 13.32 1.14 -4.26
CA ARG A 108 12.56 2.02 -5.15
C ARG A 108 12.23 3.36 -4.51
N THR A 109 11.90 4.32 -5.36
CA THR A 109 11.29 5.58 -4.93
C THR A 109 9.78 5.41 -4.90
N VAL A 110 9.10 5.92 -3.88
CA VAL A 110 7.64 5.94 -3.81
C VAL A 110 7.17 7.37 -3.55
N VAL A 111 6.21 7.82 -4.34
CA VAL A 111 5.50 9.08 -4.10
C VAL A 111 4.11 8.77 -3.56
N MET A 112 3.75 9.36 -2.42
CA MET A 112 2.45 9.19 -1.77
C MET A 112 1.79 10.56 -1.65
N VAL A 113 0.54 10.68 -2.09
CA VAL A 113 -0.24 11.91 -2.01
C VAL A 113 -1.58 11.60 -1.38
N ASP A 114 -1.94 12.34 -0.33
CA ASP A 114 -3.23 12.18 0.31
C ASP A 114 -4.35 12.62 -0.66
N VAL A 115 -5.41 11.81 -0.75
CA VAL A 115 -6.57 12.16 -1.57
C VAL A 115 -7.39 13.21 -0.81
N LEU A 116 -7.27 14.45 -1.27
CA LEU A 116 -7.96 15.63 -0.73
C LEU A 116 -9.37 15.80 -1.33
N THR A 117 -10.13 14.72 -1.56
CA THR A 117 -11.53 14.87 -1.97
C THR A 117 -12.33 15.46 -0.81
N PRO A 118 -13.06 16.58 -1.00
CA PRO A 118 -13.83 17.18 0.10
C PRO A 118 -14.86 16.18 0.62
N VAL A 119 -14.99 16.07 1.93
CA VAL A 119 -16.14 15.37 2.53
C VAL A 119 -17.34 16.26 2.24
N ALA A 120 -18.30 15.78 1.44
CA ALA A 120 -19.63 16.36 1.52
C ALA A 120 -20.11 16.07 2.95
N GLU A 121 -20.33 17.10 3.76
CA GLU A 121 -20.99 16.97 5.06
C GLU A 121 -22.43 16.48 4.81
N SER A 122 -22.59 15.19 4.55
CA SER A 122 -23.89 14.57 4.38
C SER A 122 -24.53 14.43 5.76
N THR A 123 -25.36 15.41 6.05
CA THR A 123 -26.49 15.31 6.97
C THR A 123 -27.12 13.90 6.94
N SER A 124 -27.32 13.33 8.12
CA SER A 124 -28.29 12.27 8.47
C SER A 124 -27.89 10.78 8.40
N ILE A 125 -27.85 10.19 9.60
CA ILE A 125 -28.49 8.92 10.00
C ILE A 125 -28.11 7.71 9.13
N SER A 126 -26.89 7.24 9.31
CA SER A 126 -26.54 5.83 9.38
C SER A 126 -25.47 5.73 10.45
N PRO A 127 -25.45 4.71 11.33
CA PRO A 127 -24.35 4.60 12.27
C PRO A 127 -23.08 4.47 11.42
N SER A 128 -22.25 5.51 11.39
CA SER A 128 -20.88 5.40 10.92
C SER A 128 -20.20 4.50 11.93
N ILE A 129 -20.31 3.20 11.71
CA ILE A 129 -19.59 2.20 12.46
C ILE A 129 -18.13 2.46 12.08
N HIS A 130 -17.42 3.12 13.00
CA HIS A 130 -15.98 3.40 13.04
C HIS A 130 -15.52 4.77 12.51
N ALA A 131 -15.19 5.64 13.46
CA ALA A 131 -14.43 6.87 13.24
C ALA A 131 -13.00 6.52 12.76
N PRO A 132 -12.31 7.43 12.04
CA PRO A 132 -10.87 7.30 11.81
C PRO A 132 -10.15 7.21 13.16
N GLY A 133 -9.55 6.06 13.47
CA GLY A 133 -9.01 5.74 14.81
C GLY A 133 -9.62 4.51 15.50
N GLU A 134 -10.63 3.91 14.86
CA GLU A 134 -10.90 2.47 14.75
C GLU A 134 -9.77 1.45 15.04
N HIS A 135 -9.20 1.35 16.25
CA HIS A 135 -8.07 0.44 16.48
C HIS A 135 -8.53 -1.01 16.38
N LEU A 136 -8.19 -1.66 15.27
CA LEU A 136 -8.39 -3.09 15.07
C LEU A 136 -7.65 -3.89 16.15
N ASP A 137 -8.29 -4.93 16.67
CA ASP A 137 -7.67 -5.81 17.66
C ASP A 137 -6.68 -6.78 16.97
N PRO A 138 -5.38 -6.72 17.33
CA PRO A 138 -4.37 -7.66 16.82
C PRO A 138 -4.71 -9.14 17.04
N SER A 139 -5.48 -9.46 18.09
CA SER A 139 -5.81 -10.83 18.44
C SER A 139 -6.89 -11.46 17.57
N THR A 140 -7.74 -10.64 16.92
CA THR A 140 -8.91 -11.12 16.16
C THR A 140 -8.80 -10.88 14.66
N ILE A 141 -7.83 -10.09 14.18
CA ILE A 141 -7.69 -9.66 12.78
C ILE A 141 -7.73 -10.82 11.76
N PHE A 142 -7.18 -11.99 12.11
CA PHE A 142 -7.17 -13.17 11.22
C PHE A 142 -8.47 -14.00 11.26
N ALA A 143 -9.37 -13.71 12.20
CA ALA A 143 -10.67 -14.35 12.38
C ALA A 143 -11.85 -13.48 11.89
N MET A 144 -11.62 -12.18 11.65
CA MET A 144 -12.64 -11.28 11.10
C MET A 144 -13.13 -11.75 9.73
N SER A 145 -14.40 -11.48 9.44
CA SER A 145 -14.99 -11.81 8.15
C SER A 145 -14.49 -10.87 7.05
N MET A 146 -14.55 -11.34 5.81
CA MET A 146 -14.15 -10.53 4.64
C MET A 146 -15.01 -9.27 4.47
N GLU A 147 -16.28 -9.34 4.86
CA GLU A 147 -17.19 -8.20 4.83
C GLU A 147 -16.76 -7.14 5.84
N GLU A 148 -16.50 -7.52 7.10
CA GLU A 148 -16.00 -6.62 8.14
C GLU A 148 -14.66 -5.97 7.73
N LEU A 149 -13.68 -6.77 7.27
CA LEU A 149 -12.40 -6.27 6.77
C LEU A 149 -12.59 -5.28 5.60
N GLY A 150 -13.56 -5.54 4.73
CA GLY A 150 -13.92 -4.67 3.62
C GLY A 150 -14.37 -3.29 4.08
N HIS A 151 -15.14 -3.21 5.17
CA HIS A 151 -15.61 -1.93 5.74
C HIS A 151 -14.46 -1.07 6.28
N HIS A 152 -13.43 -1.68 6.89
CA HIS A 152 -12.29 -0.94 7.44
C HIS A 152 -11.33 -0.36 6.38
N SER A 153 -11.47 -0.78 5.12
CA SER A 153 -10.53 -0.42 4.04
C SER A 153 -11.21 0.22 2.82
N GLN A 154 -12.43 0.73 2.98
CA GLN A 154 -13.14 1.40 1.87
C GLN A 154 -12.39 2.66 1.41
N HIS A 155 -12.25 2.82 0.11
CA HIS A 155 -11.72 4.06 -0.45
C HIS A 155 -12.66 5.23 -0.15
N ARG A 156 -12.07 6.38 0.20
CA ARG A 156 -12.81 7.62 0.45
C ARG A 156 -13.63 8.02 -0.77
N SER A 157 -14.87 8.46 -0.56
CA SER A 157 -15.76 8.92 -1.64
C SER A 157 -15.10 9.91 -2.60
N GLY A 158 -15.40 9.76 -3.89
CA GLY A 158 -14.91 10.60 -4.99
C GLY A 158 -13.49 10.32 -5.45
N TRP A 159 -12.83 9.29 -4.91
CA TRP A 159 -11.55 8.80 -5.42
C TRP A 159 -11.66 8.34 -6.89
N ASP A 160 -12.78 7.71 -7.22
CA ASP A 160 -13.14 7.16 -8.53
C ASP A 160 -13.36 8.27 -9.56
N GLU A 161 -14.07 9.32 -9.17
CA GLU A 161 -14.28 10.53 -9.98
C GLU A 161 -12.94 11.24 -10.24
N LEU A 162 -12.09 11.36 -9.21
CA LEU A 162 -10.75 11.95 -9.34
C LEU A 162 -9.90 11.18 -10.35
N ILE A 163 -9.83 9.85 -10.26
CA ILE A 163 -9.01 9.06 -11.19
C ILE A 163 -9.58 9.12 -12.61
N GLN A 164 -10.91 9.20 -12.77
CA GLN A 164 -11.55 9.35 -14.06
C GLN A 164 -11.19 10.69 -14.71
N LEU A 165 -11.18 11.79 -13.93
CA LEU A 165 -10.71 13.10 -14.40
C LEU A 165 -9.24 13.08 -14.81
N LEU A 166 -8.43 12.26 -14.16
CA LEU A 166 -7.02 12.03 -14.49
C LEU A 166 -6.84 11.05 -15.67
N GLN A 167 -7.91 10.53 -16.26
CA GLN A 167 -7.89 9.53 -17.34
C GLN A 167 -7.25 8.19 -16.93
N TRP A 168 -7.51 7.77 -15.69
CA TRP A 168 -7.15 6.46 -15.17
C TRP A 168 -8.40 5.64 -14.87
N LEU A 169 -8.26 4.32 -15.01
CA LEU A 169 -9.32 3.35 -14.77
C LEU A 169 -8.83 2.27 -13.79
N PRO A 170 -9.70 1.78 -12.89
CA PRO A 170 -9.37 0.67 -12.02
C PRO A 170 -9.10 -0.60 -12.84
N SER A 171 -8.06 -1.34 -12.50
CA SER A 171 -7.63 -2.56 -13.19
C SER A 171 -7.76 -3.79 -12.29
N ARG A 172 -7.21 -3.72 -11.07
CA ARG A 172 -7.22 -4.82 -10.11
C ARG A 172 -7.30 -4.27 -8.70
N GLU A 173 -8.09 -4.90 -7.86
CA GLU A 173 -8.15 -4.61 -6.43
C GLU A 173 -7.51 -5.75 -5.62
N VAL A 174 -6.79 -5.40 -4.56
CA VAL A 174 -6.19 -6.33 -3.61
C VAL A 174 -6.42 -5.81 -2.20
N MET A 175 -6.91 -6.67 -1.30
CA MET A 175 -6.95 -6.38 0.13
C MET A 175 -5.90 -7.20 0.87
N ARG A 176 -5.24 -6.58 1.83
CA ARG A 176 -4.27 -7.20 2.74
C ARG A 176 -4.67 -6.91 4.17
N TYR A 177 -4.54 -7.89 5.04
CA TYR A 177 -4.81 -7.72 6.46
C TYR A 177 -3.87 -8.56 7.29
N GLY A 178 -3.53 -8.08 8.48
CA GLY A 178 -2.66 -8.78 9.40
C GLY A 178 -2.04 -7.86 10.44
N LEU A 179 -0.77 -8.13 10.76
CA LEU A 179 -0.05 -7.50 11.86
C LEU A 179 1.14 -6.68 11.36
N ARG A 180 1.27 -5.48 11.90
CA ARG A 180 2.37 -4.54 11.70
C ARG A 180 3.22 -4.47 12.97
N PHE A 181 4.53 -4.65 12.81
CA PHE A 181 5.52 -4.44 13.86
C PHE A 181 6.40 -3.26 13.49
N VAL A 182 6.35 -2.20 14.29
CA VAL A 182 7.26 -1.04 14.13
C VAL A 182 8.55 -1.34 14.89
N LEU A 183 9.65 -1.43 14.14
CA LEU A 183 10.97 -1.71 14.69
C LEU A 183 11.67 -0.37 15.02
N PRO A 184 12.38 -0.28 16.16
CA PRO A 184 13.09 0.93 16.52
C PRO A 184 14.17 1.27 15.48
N SER A 185 14.32 2.56 15.18
CA SER A 185 15.41 3.08 14.36
C SER A 185 16.18 4.15 15.13
N ASP A 186 17.50 4.13 15.03
CA ASP A 186 18.36 5.20 15.57
C ASP A 186 18.20 6.51 14.79
N ASN A 187 17.60 6.46 13.60
CA ASN A 187 17.32 7.62 12.76
C ASN A 187 15.82 7.92 12.76
N ALA A 188 15.44 9.09 13.29
CA ALA A 188 14.06 9.56 13.33
C ALA A 188 13.39 9.74 11.94
N LEU A 189 14.18 9.77 10.86
CA LEU A 189 13.71 9.83 9.47
C LEU A 189 13.60 8.45 8.83
N VAL A 190 13.84 7.36 9.56
CA VAL A 190 13.76 6.00 9.03
C VAL A 190 12.72 5.22 9.82
N LEU A 191 11.72 4.70 9.12
CA LEU A 191 10.73 3.79 9.66
C LEU A 191 11.07 2.38 9.21
N HIS A 192 11.33 1.50 10.17
CA HIS A 192 11.46 0.06 9.94
C HIS A 192 10.15 -0.61 10.31
N GLU A 193 9.57 -1.34 9.37
CA GLU A 193 8.25 -1.93 9.53
C GLU A 193 8.25 -3.36 9.01
N LEU A 194 7.84 -4.31 9.85
CA LEU A 194 7.61 -5.69 9.44
C LEU A 194 6.10 -5.95 9.41
N ARG A 195 5.59 -6.36 8.26
CA ARG A 195 4.18 -6.77 8.08
C ARG A 195 4.08 -8.28 7.88
N VAL A 196 3.24 -8.92 8.69
CA VAL A 196 2.81 -10.32 8.53
C VAL A 196 1.35 -10.27 8.10
N PHE A 197 1.02 -10.70 6.89
CA PHE A 197 -0.34 -10.51 6.38
C PHE A 197 -0.81 -11.61 5.43
N ARG A 198 -2.12 -11.64 5.22
CA ARG A 198 -2.76 -12.43 4.17
C ARG A 198 -3.26 -11.50 3.08
N ALA A 199 -3.03 -11.89 1.83
CA ALA A 199 -3.79 -11.37 0.71
C ALA A 199 -5.01 -12.28 0.50
N ILE A 200 -6.09 -11.76 -0.09
CA ILE A 200 -7.33 -12.51 -0.35
C ILE A 200 -7.07 -13.86 -1.08
N GLU A 201 -5.93 -14.00 -1.78
CA GLU A 201 -5.45 -15.23 -2.42
C GLU A 201 -4.63 -16.14 -1.47
N VAL A 202 -5.25 -16.70 -0.43
CA VAL A 202 -4.87 -17.87 0.44
C VAL A 202 -3.45 -17.94 1.08
N ARG A 203 -2.45 -17.24 0.56
CA ARG A 203 -1.05 -17.29 1.01
C ARG A 203 -0.80 -16.25 2.10
N THR A 204 0.01 -16.64 3.09
CA THR A 204 0.53 -15.72 4.10
C THR A 204 1.88 -15.22 3.66
N TYR A 205 2.03 -13.90 3.67
CA TYR A 205 3.22 -13.19 3.22
C TYR A 205 3.88 -12.48 4.40
N LEU A 206 5.20 -12.42 4.34
CA LEU A 206 6.03 -11.59 5.18
C LEU A 206 6.63 -10.49 4.31
N ILE A 207 6.44 -9.23 4.69
CA ILE A 207 7.15 -8.13 4.03
C ILE A 207 7.82 -7.26 5.08
N LEU A 208 9.13 -7.07 4.91
CA LEU A 208 9.89 -6.05 5.60
C LEU A 208 9.95 -4.80 4.73
N TYR A 209 9.48 -3.68 5.25
CA TYR A 209 9.64 -2.35 4.68
C TYR A 209 10.62 -1.53 5.50
N ILE A 210 11.49 -0.80 4.81
CA ILE A 210 12.32 0.26 5.38
C ILE A 210 12.03 1.50 4.57
N HIS A 211 11.38 2.48 5.19
CA HIS A 211 11.08 3.78 4.60
C HIS A 211 12.07 4.81 5.12
N ALA A 212 12.86 5.40 4.23
CA ALA A 212 13.74 6.51 4.56
C ALA A 212 13.16 7.82 4.01
N TYR A 213 12.81 8.73 4.92
CA TYR A 213 12.40 10.10 4.65
C TYR A 213 13.65 10.98 4.42
N ARG A 214 13.63 11.89 3.44
CA ARG A 214 14.71 12.87 3.22
C ARG A 214 14.28 14.24 3.73
N LYS A 215 14.98 14.77 4.74
CA LYS A 215 14.87 16.22 5.04
C LYS A 215 15.53 17.01 3.90
N LYS A 216 14.88 18.09 3.42
CA LYS A 216 15.61 19.12 2.66
C LYS A 216 16.57 19.81 3.63
N CYS A 217 17.84 19.88 3.26
CA CYS A 217 18.81 20.82 3.81
C CYS A 217 18.56 22.21 3.22
#